data_AF-A0A4S5BIY4-F1
#
_entry.id   AF-A0A4S5BIY4-F1
#
_cell.length_a   1.000
_cell.length_b   1.000
_cell.length_c   1.000
_cell.angle_alpha   90.00
_cell.angle_beta   90.00
_cell.angle_gamma   90.00
#
_symmetry.space_group_name_H-M   'P 1'
#
loop_
_entity.id
_entity.type
_entity.pdbx_description
1 polymer ?
#
loop_
_entity_poly.entity_id
_entity_poly.type
_entity_poly.pdbx_seq_one_letter_code
_entity_poly.pdbx_strand_id
1 'polypeptide(L)'
;GDEHPNGIAGDPARPSRTVSGVRIHTRIEDAIRALAEFVASATAIALMQHEGASTKHLPARVLIIDEFGSFAGGAKQWWAGPGRPRPAPAGPGRQKKQSPIPFWLHVALMQGRALEHRIVLGAHQMSLTLFGGSDARDLFSGHILTGTCSAQKWITTYGHVKKPAWDAKVKGRGTYGPLGERPELVQIAYIPQEKANARLRELPKAPVWFDAGHCAPWITEEHIHEVESSYGAGRWVSGWDHLFDDDANADSDAEQAANTLTMLTESDQIVGVTDHVTVTLAKPTGHPSSTDDRGSQDSVTVQPAAANTKSSATAGRITLPEACRTGVIPLRPGAARAVRMRDPEFPKGQGEGRDQTYTTEELQNWHQNRTAVSK
;
A
#
# COMPACT_ATOMS: atom_id res chain seq x y z
N GLY A 1 31.31 21.80 -20.85
CA GLY A 1 30.34 21.03 -21.63
C GLY A 1 30.13 19.75 -20.89
N ASP A 2 29.20 19.78 -19.94
CA ASP A 2 28.72 18.66 -19.13
C ASP A 2 27.32 19.09 -18.70
N GLU A 3 26.37 18.95 -19.61
CA GLU A 3 24.96 19.19 -19.34
C GLU A 3 24.24 17.86 -19.49
N HIS A 4 24.10 17.17 -18.37
CA HIS A 4 23.03 16.19 -18.19
C HIS A 4 21.81 16.98 -17.67
N PRO A 5 20.89 17.44 -18.53
CA PRO A 5 19.80 18.32 -18.10
C PRO A 5 18.87 17.67 -17.07
N ASN A 6 18.84 16.33 -16.97
CA ASN A 6 18.00 15.57 -16.04
C ASN A 6 18.78 14.62 -15.11
N GLY A 7 20.12 14.71 -15.10
CA GLY A 7 21.00 13.95 -14.22
C GLY A 7 21.96 14.92 -13.54
N ILE A 8 21.89 15.06 -12.23
CA ILE A 8 22.68 16.06 -11.51
C ILE A 8 24.16 15.89 -11.84
N ALA A 9 24.77 16.94 -12.43
CA ALA A 9 26.20 17.20 -12.36
C ALA A 9 26.57 17.30 -10.87
N GLY A 10 26.97 16.17 -10.30
CA GLY A 10 27.45 16.05 -8.93
C GLY A 10 28.96 15.91 -8.94
N ASP A 11 29.60 16.44 -7.89
CA ASP A 11 31.02 16.27 -7.57
C ASP A 11 31.57 14.91 -8.05
N PRO A 12 32.49 14.88 -9.02
CA PRO A 12 33.05 13.65 -9.58
C PRO A 12 33.81 12.81 -8.52
N ALA A 13 34.12 13.37 -7.35
CA ALA A 13 34.67 12.64 -6.22
C ALA A 13 33.64 11.79 -5.46
N ARG A 14 32.33 11.92 -5.73
CA ARG A 14 31.26 11.08 -5.15
C ARG A 14 30.88 9.95 -6.13
N PRO A 15 31.45 8.75 -6.01
CA PRO A 15 31.56 7.82 -7.13
C PRO A 15 30.26 7.08 -7.52
N SER A 16 29.21 7.17 -6.70
CA SER A 16 27.91 6.53 -6.98
C SER A 16 26.98 7.36 -7.85
N ARG A 17 27.32 8.64 -8.12
CA ARG A 17 26.48 9.58 -8.89
C ARG A 17 26.76 9.60 -10.39
N THR A 18 27.72 8.80 -10.85
CA THR A 18 28.22 8.83 -12.24
C THR A 18 28.30 7.43 -12.89
N VAL A 19 27.62 6.43 -12.32
CA VAL A 19 27.62 5.07 -12.88
C VAL A 19 26.42 4.85 -13.80
N SER A 20 26.70 4.33 -14.99
CA SER A 20 25.69 3.94 -15.98
C SER A 20 24.62 3.01 -15.38
N GLY A 21 23.36 3.23 -15.74
CA GLY A 21 22.22 2.45 -15.25
C GLY A 21 21.69 2.85 -13.88
N VAL A 22 22.19 3.93 -13.28
CA VAL A 22 21.68 4.46 -12.01
C VAL A 22 21.32 5.94 -12.16
N ARG A 23 20.06 6.29 -11.91
CA ARG A 23 19.58 7.68 -11.80
C ARG A 23 19.29 8.01 -10.34
N ILE A 24 19.93 9.05 -9.80
CA ILE A 24 19.74 9.49 -8.41
C ILE A 24 19.02 10.83 -8.39
N HIS A 25 17.83 10.85 -7.81
CA HIS A 25 17.01 12.05 -7.65
C HIS A 25 17.06 12.54 -6.21
N THR A 26 17.62 13.73 -5.98
CA THR A 26 17.71 14.33 -4.64
C THR A 26 16.69 15.44 -4.41
N ARG A 27 16.08 15.97 -5.47
CA ARG A 27 14.99 16.96 -5.38
C ARG A 27 13.65 16.22 -5.38
N ILE A 28 12.70 16.74 -4.61
CA ILE A 28 11.39 16.10 -4.47
C ILE A 28 10.61 16.05 -5.78
N GLU A 29 10.71 17.09 -6.59
CA GLU A 29 10.05 17.16 -7.89
C GLU A 29 10.60 16.09 -8.84
N ASP A 30 11.93 15.99 -8.98
CA ASP A 30 12.56 14.97 -9.82
C ASP A 30 12.19 13.55 -9.37
N ALA A 31 12.12 13.32 -8.06
CA ALA A 31 11.71 12.02 -7.50
C ALA A 31 10.23 11.70 -7.82
N ILE A 32 9.36 12.71 -7.85
CA ILE A 32 7.96 12.54 -8.23
C ILE A 32 7.83 12.28 -9.73
N ARG A 33 8.58 13.00 -10.58
CA ARG A 33 8.63 12.74 -12.01
C ARG A 33 9.15 11.33 -12.32
N ALA A 34 10.14 10.87 -11.56
CA ALA A 34 10.65 9.50 -11.67
C ALA A 34 9.60 8.43 -11.30
N LEU A 35 8.79 8.68 -10.25
CA LEU A 35 7.67 7.81 -9.91
C LEU A 35 6.58 7.82 -10.99
N ALA A 36 6.27 8.99 -11.56
CA ALA A 36 5.32 9.10 -12.66
C ALA A 36 5.79 8.33 -13.90
N GLU A 37 7.07 8.46 -14.28
CA GLU A 37 7.67 7.67 -15.36
C GLU A 37 7.62 6.17 -15.06
N PHE A 38 7.84 5.77 -13.81
CA PHE A 38 7.78 4.37 -13.39
C PHE A 38 6.37 3.79 -13.53
N VAL A 39 5.34 4.55 -13.15
CA VAL A 39 3.93 4.18 -13.38
C VAL A 39 3.63 4.11 -14.88
N ALA A 40 4.00 5.14 -15.65
CA ALA A 40 3.74 5.18 -17.09
C ALA A 40 4.41 4.01 -17.83
N SER A 41 5.63 3.66 -17.43
CA SER A 41 6.35 2.50 -17.93
C SER A 41 5.61 1.19 -17.65
N ALA A 42 5.08 1.01 -16.44
CA ALA A 42 4.30 -0.16 -16.08
C ALA A 42 3.01 -0.22 -16.91
N THR A 43 2.27 0.89 -17.00
CA THR A 43 1.03 0.98 -17.79
C THR A 43 1.27 0.67 -19.27
N ALA A 44 2.31 1.22 -19.88
CA ALA A 44 2.69 0.92 -21.25
C ALA A 44 2.92 -0.58 -21.48
N ILE A 45 3.66 -1.25 -20.58
CA ILE A 45 3.87 -2.70 -20.68
C ILE A 45 2.55 -3.47 -20.53
N ALA A 46 1.68 -3.06 -19.62
CA ALA A 46 0.39 -3.71 -19.42
C ALA A 46 -0.50 -3.62 -20.67
N LEU A 47 -0.55 -2.44 -21.30
CA LEU A 47 -1.30 -2.22 -22.54
C LEU A 47 -0.72 -3.05 -23.70
N MET A 48 0.61 -3.02 -23.87
CA MET A 48 1.30 -3.85 -24.86
C MET A 48 0.98 -5.35 -24.68
N GLN A 49 1.00 -5.85 -23.43
CA GLN A 49 0.65 -7.24 -23.13
C GLN A 49 -0.83 -7.55 -23.43
N HIS A 50 -1.74 -6.62 -23.12
CA HIS A 50 -3.16 -6.75 -23.42
C HIS A 50 -3.41 -6.81 -24.94
N GLU A 51 -2.63 -6.07 -25.73
CA GLU A 51 -2.65 -6.09 -27.19
C GLU A 51 -1.93 -7.31 -27.80
N GLY A 52 -1.38 -8.20 -26.98
CA GLY A 52 -0.67 -9.41 -27.41
C GLY A 52 0.77 -9.18 -27.87
N ALA A 53 1.34 -7.99 -27.64
CA ALA A 53 2.73 -7.71 -27.94
C ALA A 53 3.67 -8.40 -26.93
N SER A 54 4.80 -8.91 -27.42
CA SER A 54 5.81 -9.53 -26.57
C SER A 54 6.65 -8.47 -25.86
N THR A 55 6.57 -8.43 -24.51
CA THR A 55 7.34 -7.48 -23.68
C THR A 55 8.59 -8.11 -23.04
N LYS A 56 8.91 -9.37 -23.37
CA LYS A 56 10.05 -10.12 -22.79
C LYS A 56 11.44 -9.50 -23.04
N HIS A 57 11.54 -8.65 -24.06
CA HIS A 57 12.78 -7.98 -24.43
C HIS A 57 12.98 -6.64 -23.69
N LEU A 58 11.95 -6.15 -23.01
CA LEU A 58 12.02 -4.91 -22.25
C LEU A 58 12.78 -5.16 -20.93
N PRO A 59 13.65 -4.24 -20.51
CA PRO A 59 14.42 -4.40 -19.29
C PRO A 59 13.52 -4.28 -18.05
N ALA A 60 13.77 -5.14 -17.05
CA ALA A 60 13.17 -4.98 -15.72
C ALA A 60 13.58 -3.65 -15.10
N ARG A 61 12.67 -3.04 -14.33
CA ARG A 61 12.91 -1.74 -13.67
C ARG A 61 12.79 -1.87 -12.17
N VAL A 62 13.72 -1.22 -11.46
CA VAL A 62 13.72 -1.17 -10.00
C VAL A 62 13.70 0.29 -9.57
N LEU A 63 12.70 0.67 -8.79
CA LEU A 63 12.63 1.95 -8.10
C LEU A 63 13.08 1.77 -6.66
N ILE A 64 14.14 2.48 -6.26
CA ILE A 64 14.66 2.46 -4.89
C ILE A 64 14.37 3.82 -4.25
N ILE A 65 13.65 3.81 -3.12
CA ILE A 65 13.44 4.99 -2.30
C ILE A 65 14.21 4.78 -1.00
N ASP A 66 15.37 5.42 -0.87
CA ASP A 66 16.30 5.22 0.26
C ASP A 66 15.70 5.61 1.62
N GLU A 67 14.97 6.73 1.68
CA GLU A 67 14.26 7.17 2.88
C GLU A 67 12.84 7.63 2.51
N PHE A 68 11.91 6.69 2.62
CA PHE A 68 10.51 6.87 2.24
C PHE A 68 9.80 7.92 3.09
N GLY A 69 10.15 8.07 4.37
CA GLY A 69 9.52 9.06 5.25
C GLY A 69 9.72 10.50 4.75
N SER A 70 10.96 10.82 4.38
CA SER A 70 11.31 12.13 3.80
C SER A 70 10.67 12.34 2.43
N PHE A 71 10.63 11.32 1.58
CA PHE A 71 9.96 11.40 0.28
C PHE A 71 8.45 11.65 0.44
N ALA A 72 7.74 10.83 1.22
CA ALA A 72 6.30 10.97 1.41
C ALA A 72 5.91 12.33 2.03
N GLY A 73 6.68 12.79 3.02
CA GLY A 73 6.49 14.10 3.64
C GLY A 73 6.74 15.25 2.67
N GLY A 74 7.86 15.21 1.95
CA GLY A 74 8.22 16.21 0.94
C GLY A 74 7.20 16.24 -0.20
N ALA A 75 6.75 15.08 -0.68
CA ALA A 75 5.78 14.98 -1.75
C ALA A 75 4.43 15.58 -1.37
N LYS A 76 3.97 15.32 -0.13
CA LYS A 76 2.76 15.95 0.42
C LYS A 76 2.90 17.46 0.50
N GLN A 77 4.03 17.98 0.97
CA GLN A 77 4.29 19.42 1.04
C GLN A 77 4.36 20.07 -0.34
N TRP A 78 5.06 19.43 -1.28
CA TRP A 78 5.14 19.88 -2.66
C TRP A 78 3.75 19.87 -3.32
N TRP A 79 2.84 18.96 -2.93
CA TRP A 79 1.44 18.94 -3.39
C TRP A 79 0.54 20.00 -2.78
N ALA A 80 0.79 20.39 -1.55
CA ALA A 80 0.06 21.46 -0.88
C ALA A 80 0.62 22.87 -1.17
N GLY A 81 1.79 22.98 -1.82
CA GLY A 81 2.53 24.23 -1.98
C GLY A 81 1.88 25.25 -2.94
N PRO A 82 2.13 26.56 -2.75
CA PRO A 82 1.48 27.65 -3.49
C PRO A 82 1.96 27.87 -4.93
N GLY A 83 2.97 27.13 -5.41
CA GLY A 83 3.63 27.35 -6.71
C GLY A 83 3.15 26.46 -7.86
N ARG A 84 1.98 25.84 -7.75
CA ARG A 84 1.43 24.97 -8.81
C ARG A 84 0.50 25.73 -9.76
N PRO A 85 0.34 25.27 -11.02
CA PRO A 85 -0.77 25.70 -11.87
C PRO A 85 -2.06 25.42 -11.08
N ARG A 86 -2.69 26.49 -10.61
CA ARG A 86 -4.01 26.42 -9.99
C ARG A 86 -4.98 26.07 -11.10
N PRO A 87 -5.74 24.96 -11.04
CA PRO A 87 -7.07 25.01 -11.64
C PRO A 87 -7.84 26.14 -10.92
N ALA A 88 -8.74 26.79 -11.66
CA ALA A 88 -9.52 27.97 -11.26
C ALA A 88 -10.00 27.95 -9.79
N PRO A 89 -10.17 29.11 -9.14
CA PRO A 89 -10.48 29.20 -7.71
C PRO A 89 -11.71 28.37 -7.36
N ALA A 90 -11.50 27.29 -6.60
CA ALA A 90 -12.57 26.42 -6.15
C ALA A 90 -13.45 27.15 -5.11
N GLY A 91 -14.76 27.12 -5.33
CA GLY A 91 -15.77 27.66 -4.42
C GLY A 91 -15.75 27.01 -3.03
N PRO A 92 -16.48 27.59 -2.07
CA PRO A 92 -16.45 27.14 -0.67
C PRO A 92 -17.09 25.75 -0.55
N GLY A 93 -16.29 24.72 -0.25
CA GLY A 93 -16.83 23.42 0.18
C GLY A 93 -16.10 22.14 -0.25
N ARG A 94 -15.10 22.17 -1.15
CA ARG A 94 -14.39 20.93 -1.56
C ARG A 94 -13.14 20.62 -0.71
N GLN A 95 -12.98 19.33 -0.41
CA GLN A 95 -11.93 18.72 0.42
C GLN A 95 -10.51 19.17 0.00
N LYS A 96 -9.58 19.25 0.96
CA LYS A 96 -8.14 19.47 0.69
C LYS A 96 -7.67 18.42 -0.33
N LYS A 97 -7.20 18.84 -1.51
CA LYS A 97 -6.64 17.93 -2.52
C LYS A 97 -5.54 17.08 -1.88
N GLN A 98 -5.78 15.78 -1.77
CA GLN A 98 -4.79 14.83 -1.29
C GLN A 98 -3.73 14.63 -2.38
N SER A 99 -2.50 14.34 -1.95
CA SER A 99 -1.42 14.01 -2.89
C SER A 99 -1.75 12.68 -3.58
N PRO A 100 -1.58 12.53 -4.91
CA PRO A 100 -1.83 11.28 -5.62
C PRO A 100 -0.65 10.30 -5.50
N ILE A 101 0.48 10.73 -4.94
CA ILE A 101 1.70 9.91 -4.79
C ILE A 101 1.46 8.58 -4.06
N PRO A 102 0.69 8.51 -2.96
CA PRO A 102 0.36 7.22 -2.33
C PRO A 102 -0.42 6.29 -3.26
N PHE A 103 -1.31 6.84 -4.09
CA PHE A 103 -2.08 6.06 -5.06
C PHE A 103 -1.19 5.54 -6.19
N TRP A 104 -0.31 6.38 -6.74
CA TRP A 104 0.67 5.94 -7.75
C TRP A 104 1.57 4.81 -7.24
N LEU A 105 2.03 4.93 -6.00
CA LEU A 105 2.81 3.88 -5.35
C LEU A 105 1.98 2.59 -5.20
N HIS A 106 0.72 2.70 -4.79
CA HIS A 106 -0.19 1.56 -4.66
C HIS A 106 -0.40 0.83 -6.00
N VAL A 107 -0.68 1.57 -7.09
CA VAL A 107 -0.84 1.01 -8.44
C VAL A 107 0.42 0.28 -8.88
N ALA A 108 1.59 0.91 -8.69
CA ALA A 108 2.87 0.32 -9.05
C ALA A 108 3.18 -0.96 -8.25
N LEU A 109 2.79 -1.03 -6.97
CA LEU A 109 2.94 -2.23 -6.15
C LEU A 109 2.00 -3.36 -6.58
N MET A 110 0.74 -3.04 -6.90
CA MET A 110 -0.27 -4.02 -7.33
C MET A 110 0.08 -4.68 -8.66
N GLN A 111 0.53 -3.89 -9.64
CA GLN A 111 0.75 -4.37 -11.01
C GLN A 111 2.20 -4.77 -11.26
N GLY A 112 3.15 -4.23 -10.49
CA GLY A 112 4.56 -4.25 -10.83
C GLY A 112 5.16 -5.66 -11.00
N ARG A 113 4.70 -6.65 -10.22
CA ARG A 113 5.24 -8.03 -10.30
C ARG A 113 5.05 -8.65 -11.68
N ALA A 114 3.88 -8.50 -12.29
CA ALA A 114 3.59 -9.06 -13.61
C ALA A 114 4.30 -8.31 -14.75
N LEU A 115 4.72 -7.07 -14.46
CA LEU A 115 5.28 -6.13 -15.43
C LEU A 115 6.80 -5.94 -15.26
N GLU A 116 7.45 -6.76 -14.44
CA GLU A 116 8.88 -6.65 -14.08
C GLU A 116 9.30 -5.26 -13.55
N HIS A 117 8.38 -4.61 -12.82
CA HIS A 117 8.59 -3.36 -12.09
C HIS A 117 8.63 -3.66 -10.59
N ARG A 118 9.77 -3.41 -9.95
CA ARG A 118 9.96 -3.69 -8.51
C ARG A 118 10.27 -2.43 -7.74
N ILE A 119 9.75 -2.36 -6.52
CA ILE A 119 9.98 -1.24 -5.62
C ILE A 119 10.72 -1.75 -4.38
N VAL A 120 11.77 -1.02 -3.98
CA VAL A 120 12.47 -1.23 -2.71
C VAL A 120 12.37 0.06 -1.91
N LEU A 121 11.81 -0.03 -0.70
CA LEU A 121 11.68 1.11 0.21
C LEU A 121 12.60 0.93 1.41
N GLY A 122 13.46 1.92 1.63
CA GLY A 122 14.15 2.13 2.90
C GLY A 122 13.35 3.12 3.75
N ALA A 123 13.31 2.86 5.06
CA ALA A 123 12.75 3.79 6.03
C ALA A 123 13.37 3.58 7.41
N HIS A 124 13.85 4.65 8.01
CA HIS A 124 14.30 4.62 9.40
C HIS A 124 13.14 4.44 10.39
N GLN A 125 12.02 5.11 10.10
CA GLN A 125 10.79 5.05 10.89
C GLN A 125 9.69 4.31 10.14
N MET A 126 9.35 3.11 10.62
CA MET A 126 8.15 2.42 10.16
C MET A 126 6.99 2.87 11.05
N SER A 127 6.14 3.76 10.53
CA SER A 127 4.93 4.21 11.20
C SER A 127 3.69 3.95 10.35
N LEU A 128 2.55 3.74 11.00
CA LEU A 128 1.25 3.60 10.32
C LEU A 128 0.90 4.86 9.51
N THR A 129 1.36 6.03 9.96
CA THR A 129 1.16 7.29 9.23
C THR A 129 1.89 7.35 7.89
N LEU A 130 2.99 6.61 7.74
CA LEU A 130 3.79 6.58 6.52
C LEU A 130 3.35 5.46 5.57
N PHE A 131 3.08 4.27 6.11
CA PHE A 131 2.78 3.07 5.31
C PHE A 131 1.28 2.77 5.19
N GLY A 132 0.42 3.57 5.83
CA GLY A 132 -1.03 3.41 5.77
C GLY A 132 -1.55 2.19 6.54
N GLY A 133 -2.64 1.61 6.04
CA GLY A 133 -3.31 0.44 6.59
C GLY A 133 -2.51 -0.86 6.46
N SER A 134 -3.08 -1.99 6.89
CA SER A 134 -2.52 -3.32 6.62
C SER A 134 -2.39 -3.60 5.12
N ASP A 135 -3.40 -3.22 4.34
CA ASP A 135 -3.55 -3.66 2.96
C ASP A 135 -2.43 -3.12 2.06
N ALA A 136 -2.05 -1.85 2.24
CA ALA A 136 -0.92 -1.26 1.52
C ALA A 136 0.43 -1.90 1.91
N ARG A 137 0.56 -2.37 3.15
CA ARG A 137 1.76 -3.05 3.64
C ARG A 137 1.84 -4.50 3.16
N ASP A 138 0.68 -5.15 2.98
CA ASP A 138 0.59 -6.51 2.48
C ASP A 138 1.04 -6.65 1.01
N LEU A 139 1.02 -5.54 0.26
CA LEU A 139 1.57 -5.49 -1.09
C LEU A 139 3.09 -5.72 -1.14
N PHE A 140 3.79 -5.54 -0.02
CA PHE A 140 5.21 -5.84 0.08
C PHE A 140 5.40 -7.31 0.44
N SER A 141 5.90 -8.09 -0.51
CA SER A 141 6.15 -9.51 -0.35
C SER A 141 7.22 -9.84 0.71
N GLY A 142 8.09 -8.89 1.05
CA GLY A 142 9.18 -9.12 2.00
C GLY A 142 9.55 -7.88 2.78
N HIS A 143 9.74 -8.05 4.09
CA HIS A 143 10.13 -6.99 5.01
C HIS A 143 11.44 -7.35 5.71
N ILE A 144 12.35 -6.38 5.78
CA ILE A 144 13.61 -6.50 6.51
C ILE A 144 13.59 -5.54 7.70
N LEU A 145 13.89 -6.03 8.89
CA LEU A 145 14.16 -5.20 10.06
C LEU A 145 15.51 -5.55 10.66
N THR A 146 16.34 -4.54 10.90
CA THR A 146 17.64 -4.70 11.56
C THR A 146 17.77 -3.76 12.75
N GLY A 147 18.74 -4.06 13.64
CA GLY A 147 19.06 -3.21 14.78
C GLY A 147 17.97 -3.15 15.85
N THR A 148 17.92 -2.04 16.59
CA THR A 148 16.96 -1.85 17.68
C THR A 148 15.54 -1.68 17.13
N CYS A 149 14.62 -2.51 17.61
CA CYS A 149 13.25 -2.56 17.15
C CYS A 149 12.26 -2.41 18.32
N SER A 150 11.52 -1.31 18.35
CA SER A 150 10.42 -1.07 19.29
C SER A 150 9.22 -1.97 18.99
N ALA A 151 8.33 -2.16 19.97
CA ALA A 151 7.11 -2.93 19.79
C ALA A 151 6.23 -2.38 18.66
N GLN A 152 6.12 -1.05 18.53
CA GLN A 152 5.35 -0.43 17.46
C GLN A 152 5.98 -0.67 16.09
N LYS A 153 7.31 -0.53 15.95
CA LYS A 153 8.02 -0.82 14.70
C LYS A 153 7.82 -2.28 14.28
N TRP A 154 7.81 -3.19 15.25
CA TRP A 154 7.52 -4.60 15.03
C TRP A 154 6.09 -4.82 14.51
N ILE A 155 5.09 -4.30 15.21
CA ILE A 155 3.67 -4.44 14.82
C ILE A 155 3.40 -3.82 13.44
N THR A 156 4.00 -2.67 13.15
CA THR A 156 3.86 -2.02 11.85
C THR A 156 4.55 -2.81 10.73
N THR A 157 5.55 -3.64 11.01
CA THR A 157 6.26 -4.38 9.95
C THR A 157 5.73 -5.80 9.77
N TYR A 158 5.54 -6.56 10.86
CA TYR A 158 5.16 -7.97 10.80
C TYR A 158 3.78 -8.26 11.41
N GLY A 159 3.10 -7.26 11.98
CA GLY A 159 1.84 -7.45 12.69
C GLY A 159 2.04 -8.04 14.09
N HIS A 160 1.04 -8.77 14.58
CA HIS A 160 1.02 -9.30 15.94
C HIS A 160 1.75 -10.65 16.11
N VAL A 161 2.61 -11.01 15.16
CA VAL A 161 3.39 -12.25 15.22
C VAL A 161 4.46 -12.20 16.31
N LYS A 162 4.84 -13.37 16.83
CA LYS A 162 5.85 -13.47 17.88
C LYS A 162 7.22 -13.02 17.38
N LYS A 163 7.79 -12.03 18.07
CA LYS A 163 9.15 -11.53 17.80
C LYS A 163 10.21 -12.59 18.15
N PRO A 164 11.08 -13.00 17.20
CA PRO A 164 12.24 -13.80 17.51
C PRO A 164 13.26 -12.95 18.28
N ALA A 165 14.01 -13.56 19.19
CA ALA A 165 15.08 -12.88 19.89
C ALA A 165 16.30 -12.76 18.96
N TRP A 166 16.85 -11.55 18.82
CA TRP A 166 18.15 -11.33 18.20
C TRP A 166 18.94 -10.25 18.95
N ASP A 167 20.27 -10.34 18.89
CA ASP A 167 21.13 -9.30 19.43
C ASP A 167 21.19 -8.10 18.48
N ALA A 168 20.52 -7.02 18.85
CA ALA A 168 20.49 -5.78 18.09
C ALA A 168 21.85 -5.04 18.03
N LYS A 169 22.83 -5.41 18.86
CA LYS A 169 24.19 -4.83 18.84
C LYS A 169 25.04 -5.39 17.70
N VAL A 170 24.71 -6.57 17.19
CA VAL A 170 25.40 -7.15 16.03
C VAL A 170 24.91 -6.45 14.76
N LYS A 171 25.79 -5.67 14.13
CA LYS A 171 25.46 -4.93 12.90
C LYS A 171 24.99 -5.88 11.79
N GLY A 172 23.91 -5.50 11.10
CA GLY A 172 23.30 -6.30 10.05
C GLY A 172 22.49 -7.51 10.55
N ARG A 173 22.46 -7.80 11.85
CA ARG A 173 21.55 -8.82 12.41
C ARG A 173 20.12 -8.30 12.42
N GLY A 174 19.19 -9.15 12.02
CA GLY A 174 17.79 -8.77 11.91
C GLY A 174 16.87 -9.90 11.51
N THR A 175 15.75 -9.54 10.91
CA THR A 175 14.72 -10.45 10.44
C THR A 175 14.36 -10.21 8.98
N TYR A 176 13.89 -11.27 8.31
CA TYR A 176 13.30 -11.22 6.97
C TYR A 176 12.05 -12.08 6.92
N GLY A 177 10.98 -11.57 6.34
CA GLY A 177 9.75 -12.34 6.13
C GLY A 177 8.59 -11.48 5.65
N PRO A 178 7.45 -12.10 5.29
CA PRO A 178 6.25 -11.38 4.90
C PRO A 178 5.50 -10.83 6.12
N LEU A 179 4.51 -9.96 5.87
CA LEU A 179 3.59 -9.49 6.90
C LEU A 179 2.71 -10.65 7.39
N GLY A 180 2.41 -10.71 8.69
CA GLY A 180 1.48 -11.71 9.24
C GLY A 180 2.07 -13.10 9.49
N GLU A 181 3.27 -13.37 8.99
CA GLU A 181 4.01 -14.61 9.28
C GLU A 181 5.20 -14.34 10.21
N ARG A 182 5.65 -15.39 10.90
CA ARG A 182 6.85 -15.28 11.74
C ARG A 182 8.08 -15.16 10.84
N PRO A 183 8.83 -14.05 10.91
CA PRO A 183 9.99 -13.88 10.04
C PRO A 183 11.19 -14.71 10.52
N GLU A 184 12.09 -15.00 9.59
CA GLU A 184 13.34 -15.70 9.82
C GLU A 184 14.42 -14.74 10.37
N LEU A 185 15.39 -15.30 11.10
CA LEU A 185 16.57 -14.54 11.53
C LEU A 185 17.60 -14.51 10.40
N VAL A 186 18.09 -13.32 10.09
CA VAL A 186 19.06 -13.11 9.00
C VAL A 186 20.26 -12.30 9.46
N GLN A 187 21.38 -12.50 8.78
CA GLN A 187 22.56 -11.63 8.85
C GLN A 187 22.76 -10.98 7.48
N ILE A 188 22.49 -9.68 7.40
CA ILE A 188 22.69 -8.90 6.18
C ILE A 188 24.19 -8.81 5.90
N ALA A 189 24.56 -9.10 4.65
CA ALA A 189 25.93 -9.02 4.20
C ALA A 189 26.42 -7.57 4.22
N TYR A 190 27.59 -7.34 4.82
CA TYR A 190 28.23 -6.04 4.77
C TYR A 190 29.00 -5.89 3.46
N ILE A 191 28.64 -4.87 2.68
CA ILE A 191 29.32 -4.52 1.44
C ILE A 191 29.94 -3.13 1.63
N PRO A 192 31.29 -3.04 1.69
CA PRO A 192 31.98 -1.76 1.68
C PRO A 192 31.63 -0.95 0.42
N GLN A 193 31.48 0.36 0.57
CA GLN A 193 31.06 1.24 -0.53
C GLN A 193 32.05 1.20 -1.71
N GLU A 194 33.34 1.07 -1.43
CA GLU A 194 34.40 0.98 -2.43
C GLU A 194 34.23 -0.28 -3.29
N LYS A 195 33.88 -1.41 -2.66
CA LYS A 195 33.61 -2.68 -3.35
C LYS A 195 32.31 -2.61 -4.16
N ALA A 196 31.27 -1.99 -3.62
CA ALA A 196 30.02 -1.78 -4.34
C ALA A 196 30.24 -0.93 -5.61
N ASN A 197 30.95 0.20 -5.47
CA ASN A 197 31.26 1.09 -6.59
C ASN A 197 32.13 0.41 -7.65
N ALA A 198 33.15 -0.36 -7.24
CA ALA A 198 33.97 -1.14 -8.17
C ALA A 198 33.10 -2.12 -8.96
N ARG A 199 32.23 -2.86 -8.27
CA ARG A 199 31.34 -3.84 -8.91
C ARG A 199 30.32 -3.20 -9.85
N LEU A 200 29.77 -2.05 -9.50
CA LEU A 200 28.84 -1.33 -10.37
C LEU A 200 29.48 -0.90 -11.70
N ARG A 201 30.78 -0.55 -11.70
CA ARG A 201 31.50 -0.17 -12.93
C ARG A 201 31.83 -1.35 -13.85
N GLU A 202 31.83 -2.57 -13.32
CA GLU A 202 32.03 -3.79 -14.10
C GLU A 202 30.75 -4.24 -14.82
N LEU A 203 29.60 -3.66 -14.47
CA LEU A 203 28.32 -4.00 -15.09
C LEU A 203 28.26 -3.46 -16.53
N PRO A 204 27.50 -4.14 -17.42
CA PRO A 204 27.22 -3.60 -18.75
C PRO A 204 26.60 -2.21 -18.64
N LYS A 205 26.97 -1.33 -19.58
CA LYS A 205 26.33 -0.02 -19.68
C LYS A 205 24.84 -0.20 -19.92
N ALA A 206 24.05 0.64 -19.26
CA ALA A 206 22.63 0.74 -19.53
C ALA A 206 22.36 1.28 -20.95
N PRO A 207 21.14 1.10 -21.46
CA PRO A 207 20.74 1.71 -22.72
C PRO A 207 21.00 3.22 -22.73
N VAL A 208 21.42 3.74 -23.90
CA VAL A 208 21.80 5.16 -24.06
C VAL A 208 20.69 6.11 -23.62
N TRP A 209 19.43 5.78 -23.92
CA TRP A 209 18.28 6.58 -23.48
C TRP A 209 18.20 6.69 -21.96
N PHE A 210 18.60 5.63 -21.23
CA PHE A 210 18.54 5.60 -19.77
C PHE A 210 19.58 6.56 -19.18
N ASP A 211 20.83 6.44 -19.62
CA ASP A 211 21.92 7.30 -19.13
C ASP A 211 21.76 8.77 -19.53
N ALA A 212 21.13 9.04 -20.68
CA ALA A 212 20.82 10.39 -21.12
C ALA A 212 19.64 11.04 -20.36
N GLY A 213 18.97 10.31 -19.47
CA GLY A 213 17.82 10.84 -18.73
C GLY A 213 16.55 10.99 -19.58
N HIS A 214 16.44 10.26 -20.70
CA HIS A 214 15.24 10.23 -21.52
C HIS A 214 14.18 9.29 -20.93
N CYS A 215 12.93 9.55 -21.25
CA CYS A 215 11.83 8.64 -20.93
C CYS A 215 12.05 7.27 -21.63
N ALA A 216 11.49 6.20 -21.08
CA ALA A 216 11.64 4.87 -21.67
C ALA A 216 11.01 4.82 -23.07
N PRO A 217 11.68 4.23 -24.07
CA PRO A 217 11.29 4.36 -25.48
C PRO A 217 10.01 3.61 -25.85
N TRP A 218 9.49 2.75 -24.96
CA TRP A 218 8.20 2.08 -25.14
C TRP A 218 7.02 2.90 -24.59
N ILE A 219 7.28 4.01 -23.90
CA ILE A 219 6.25 4.95 -23.49
C ILE A 219 5.96 5.84 -24.70
N THR A 220 4.70 5.83 -25.15
CA THR A 220 4.22 6.61 -26.29
C THR A 220 3.26 7.69 -25.81
N GLU A 221 2.86 8.59 -26.72
CA GLU A 221 1.87 9.63 -26.44
C GLU A 221 0.54 9.05 -25.97
N GLU A 222 0.07 7.98 -26.61
CA GLU A 222 -1.17 7.27 -26.25
C GLU A 222 -1.08 6.70 -24.83
N HIS A 223 0.06 6.11 -24.47
CA HIS A 223 0.29 5.61 -23.12
C HIS A 223 0.27 6.75 -22.09
N ILE A 224 0.79 7.93 -22.43
CA ILE A 224 0.80 9.09 -21.54
C ILE A 224 -0.61 9.65 -21.32
N HIS A 225 -1.44 9.72 -22.36
CA HIS A 225 -2.85 10.09 -22.22
C HIS A 225 -3.62 9.10 -21.36
N GLU A 226 -3.39 7.80 -21.52
CA GLU A 226 -4.01 6.78 -20.67
C GLU A 226 -3.58 6.93 -19.21
N VAL A 227 -2.30 7.17 -18.95
CA VAL A 227 -1.76 7.37 -17.60
C VAL A 227 -2.30 8.66 -16.96
N GLU A 228 -2.48 9.72 -17.72
CA GLU A 228 -3.14 10.94 -17.24
C GLU A 228 -4.61 10.69 -16.92
N SER A 229 -5.36 10.07 -17.82
CA SER A 229 -6.78 9.75 -17.65
C SER A 229 -7.02 8.84 -16.43
N SER A 230 -6.24 7.76 -16.32
CA SER A 230 -6.41 6.75 -15.28
C SER A 230 -5.87 7.19 -13.90
N TYR A 231 -4.75 7.93 -13.87
CA TYR A 231 -4.00 8.17 -12.63
C TYR A 231 -3.61 9.63 -12.37
N GLY A 232 -3.81 10.54 -13.32
CA GLY A 232 -3.38 11.94 -13.24
C GLY A 232 -1.85 12.10 -13.18
N ALA A 233 -1.12 11.11 -13.71
CA ALA A 233 0.34 11.06 -13.64
C ALA A 233 1.05 11.44 -14.95
N GLY A 234 0.34 11.46 -16.08
CA GLY A 234 0.91 11.62 -17.43
C GLY A 234 1.63 12.95 -17.59
N ARG A 235 1.03 14.06 -17.10
CA ARG A 235 1.63 15.40 -17.14
C ARG A 235 2.90 15.58 -16.30
N TRP A 236 3.24 14.58 -15.49
CA TRP A 236 4.42 14.60 -14.63
C TRP A 236 5.55 13.72 -15.18
N VAL A 237 5.33 13.06 -16.32
CA VAL A 237 6.37 12.27 -16.98
C VAL A 237 7.27 13.22 -17.78
N SER A 238 8.55 13.27 -17.42
CA SER A 238 9.52 14.17 -18.06
C SER A 238 9.53 14.02 -19.58
N GLY A 239 9.42 15.15 -20.28
CA GLY A 239 9.42 15.21 -21.74
C GLY A 239 8.02 15.23 -22.38
N TRP A 240 6.96 15.03 -21.59
CA TRP A 240 5.58 14.98 -22.08
C TRP A 240 4.70 16.14 -21.60
N ASP A 241 5.28 17.08 -20.86
CA ASP A 241 4.60 18.26 -20.29
C ASP A 241 3.79 19.03 -21.37
N HIS A 242 4.34 19.11 -22.59
CA HIS A 242 3.75 19.80 -23.75
C HIS A 242 2.40 19.24 -24.23
N LEU A 243 2.06 17.99 -23.91
CA LEU A 243 0.75 17.40 -24.27
C LEU A 243 -0.40 17.97 -23.44
N PHE A 244 -0.10 18.70 -22.37
CA PHE A 244 -1.06 19.18 -21.39
C PHE A 244 -0.99 20.70 -21.20
N ASP A 245 -0.28 21.39 -22.09
CA ASP A 245 -0.09 22.85 -22.06
C ASP A 245 -1.27 23.63 -22.68
N ASP A 246 -2.36 22.96 -23.09
CA ASP A 246 -3.58 23.62 -23.54
C ASP A 246 -4.49 24.02 -22.36
N ASP A 247 -4.64 25.34 -22.21
CA ASP A 247 -5.49 26.14 -21.33
C ASP A 247 -6.61 25.42 -20.53
N ALA A 248 -6.46 25.49 -19.20
CA ALA A 248 -7.48 25.92 -18.25
C ALA A 248 -8.98 25.61 -18.55
N ASN A 249 -9.35 24.34 -18.78
CA ASN A 249 -10.70 23.84 -18.48
C ASN A 249 -10.77 22.31 -18.58
N ALA A 250 -10.29 21.61 -17.55
CA ALA A 250 -10.62 20.20 -17.35
C ALA A 250 -11.00 20.01 -15.88
N ASP A 251 -12.27 20.25 -15.60
CA ASP A 251 -12.89 20.09 -14.28
C ASP A 251 -13.28 18.62 -13.99
N SER A 252 -12.79 17.64 -14.76
CA SER A 252 -13.20 16.22 -14.64
C SER A 252 -12.20 15.28 -13.96
N ASP A 253 -10.89 15.55 -13.98
CA ASP A 253 -9.94 14.43 -13.81
C ASP A 253 -9.38 14.28 -12.38
N ALA A 254 -9.48 15.33 -11.56
CA ALA A 254 -9.07 15.28 -10.16
C ALA A 254 -10.07 14.56 -9.24
N GLU A 255 -11.29 14.33 -9.71
CA GLU A 255 -12.36 13.69 -8.93
C GLU A 255 -12.27 12.15 -8.96
N GLN A 256 -11.67 11.57 -10.01
CA GLN A 256 -11.49 10.12 -10.15
C GLN A 256 -10.39 9.53 -9.25
N ALA A 257 -9.23 10.20 -9.14
CA ALA A 257 -8.17 9.78 -8.23
C ALA A 257 -8.59 9.87 -6.75
N ALA A 258 -9.42 10.85 -6.40
CA ALA A 258 -9.97 11.01 -5.04
C ALA A 258 -11.06 9.97 -4.73
N ASN A 259 -11.91 9.61 -5.69
CA ASN A 259 -12.95 8.59 -5.51
C ASN A 259 -12.36 7.17 -5.39
N THR A 260 -11.30 6.84 -6.14
CA THR A 260 -10.60 5.54 -6.02
C THR A 260 -9.81 5.43 -4.72
N LEU A 261 -9.21 6.53 -4.23
CA LEU A 261 -8.55 6.56 -2.93
C LEU A 261 -9.55 6.41 -1.77
N THR A 262 -10.77 6.95 -1.93
CA THR A 262 -11.84 6.77 -0.94
C THR A 262 -12.24 5.29 -0.80
N MET A 263 -12.27 4.54 -1.92
CA MET A 263 -12.46 3.07 -1.89
C MET A 263 -11.32 2.32 -1.18
N LEU A 264 -10.07 2.79 -1.31
CA LEU A 264 -8.92 2.18 -0.62
C LEU A 264 -8.88 2.51 0.89
N THR A 265 -9.52 3.61 1.32
CA THR A 265 -9.75 3.90 2.75
C THR A 265 -11.03 3.26 3.31
N GLU A 266 -11.93 2.77 2.44
CA GLU A 266 -13.17 2.06 2.82
C GLU A 266 -13.04 0.52 2.76
N SER A 267 -11.90 -0.03 2.31
CA SER A 267 -11.60 -1.47 2.29
C SER A 267 -11.43 -2.16 3.66
N ASP A 268 -11.70 -1.47 4.77
CA ASP A 268 -11.90 -2.10 6.09
C ASP A 268 -13.22 -2.94 6.17
N GLN A 269 -13.92 -3.16 5.06
CA GLN A 269 -15.07 -4.07 4.94
C GLN A 269 -15.02 -4.95 3.67
N ILE A 270 -14.08 -5.89 3.60
CA ILE A 270 -14.29 -7.11 2.79
C ILE A 270 -14.27 -8.31 3.72
N VAL A 271 -15.48 -8.83 3.96
CA VAL A 271 -15.72 -10.17 4.49
C VAL A 271 -15.18 -11.18 3.48
N GLY A 272 -14.36 -12.11 3.97
CA GLY A 272 -13.68 -13.10 3.17
C GLY A 272 -14.62 -14.00 2.36
N VAL A 273 -14.18 -14.29 1.13
CA VAL A 273 -14.45 -15.55 0.45
C VAL A 273 -13.08 -16.04 -0.02
N THR A 274 -12.44 -16.84 0.83
CA THR A 274 -11.25 -17.61 0.47
C THR A 274 -11.74 -18.95 -0.07
N ASP A 275 -11.92 -19.04 -1.40
CA ASP A 275 -12.02 -20.36 -2.02
C ASP A 275 -10.61 -20.95 -2.09
N HIS A 276 -10.31 -21.81 -1.13
CA HIS A 276 -9.13 -22.66 -1.13
C HIS A 276 -9.27 -23.70 -2.25
N VAL A 277 -8.73 -23.40 -3.43
CA VAL A 277 -8.46 -24.44 -4.44
C VAL A 277 -7.35 -25.33 -3.90
N THR A 278 -7.76 -26.51 -3.43
CA THR A 278 -6.84 -27.57 -2.99
C THR A 278 -6.26 -28.24 -4.23
N VAL A 279 -4.97 -28.01 -4.51
CA VAL A 279 -4.24 -28.79 -5.52
C VAL A 279 -3.80 -30.10 -4.86
N THR A 280 -4.50 -31.18 -5.18
CA THR A 280 -4.15 -32.54 -4.78
C THR A 280 -2.90 -32.99 -5.56
N LEU A 281 -1.77 -33.12 -4.86
CA LEU A 281 -0.57 -33.74 -5.41
C LEU A 281 -0.80 -35.25 -5.53
N ALA A 282 -1.06 -35.74 -6.75
CA ALA A 282 -1.12 -37.16 -7.04
C ALA A 282 0.29 -37.77 -6.91
N LYS A 283 0.49 -38.60 -5.88
CA LYS A 283 1.69 -39.39 -5.68
C LYS A 283 1.55 -40.69 -6.50
N PRO A 284 2.43 -40.99 -7.47
CA PRO A 284 2.33 -42.23 -8.23
C PRO A 284 2.69 -43.43 -7.34
N THR A 285 1.88 -44.46 -7.51
CA THR A 285 1.89 -45.78 -6.89
C THR A 285 3.17 -46.56 -7.22
N GLY A 286 3.81 -47.09 -6.18
CA GLY A 286 4.86 -48.10 -6.24
C GLY A 286 5.12 -48.67 -4.84
N HIS A 287 4.56 -49.85 -4.56
CA HIS A 287 4.71 -50.66 -3.34
C HIS A 287 5.64 -51.85 -3.64
N PRO A 288 6.07 -52.68 -2.65
CA PRO A 288 6.20 -52.47 -1.20
C PRO A 288 7.52 -53.08 -0.60
N SER A 289 7.61 -53.08 0.74
CA SER A 289 8.53 -53.81 1.66
C SER A 289 9.44 -52.86 2.44
N SER A 290 9.58 -52.84 3.77
CA SER A 290 9.29 -53.82 4.83
C SER A 290 9.10 -53.08 6.18
N THR A 291 8.18 -53.59 7.00
CA THR A 291 8.09 -53.60 8.49
C THR A 291 8.91 -52.59 9.33
N ASP A 292 8.25 -51.79 10.17
CA ASP A 292 8.18 -52.10 11.62
C ASP A 292 7.25 -51.17 12.42
N ASP A 293 6.66 -51.80 13.44
CA ASP A 293 5.61 -51.35 14.36
C ASP A 293 5.98 -50.20 15.30
N ARG A 294 4.99 -49.33 15.58
CA ARG A 294 4.50 -49.05 16.95
C ARG A 294 3.30 -48.11 16.93
N GLY A 295 2.16 -48.63 17.35
CA GLY A 295 0.95 -47.87 17.64
C GLY A 295 1.01 -47.16 19.00
N SER A 296 0.25 -46.07 19.12
CA SER A 296 -0.83 -45.95 20.12
C SER A 296 -1.69 -44.73 19.78
N GLN A 297 -3.00 -44.95 19.69
CA GLN A 297 -4.00 -43.90 19.58
C GLN A 297 -4.18 -43.22 20.93
N ASP A 298 -4.20 -41.89 20.96
CA ASP A 298 -4.87 -41.12 22.01
C ASP A 298 -5.68 -40.00 21.36
N SER A 299 -6.99 -40.16 21.42
CA SER A 299 -7.99 -39.18 21.03
C SER A 299 -8.21 -38.18 22.16
N VAL A 300 -7.81 -36.92 21.97
CA VAL A 300 -8.16 -35.82 22.88
C VAL A 300 -9.35 -35.06 22.33
N THR A 301 -10.51 -35.30 22.94
CA THR A 301 -11.74 -34.51 22.76
C THR A 301 -11.63 -33.21 23.55
N VAL A 302 -11.59 -32.06 22.87
CA VAL A 302 -11.69 -30.74 23.53
C VAL A 302 -13.17 -30.31 23.55
N GLN A 303 -13.73 -30.26 24.76
CA GLN A 303 -15.05 -29.72 25.09
C GLN A 303 -15.08 -28.18 24.88
N PRO A 304 -16.17 -27.58 24.36
CA PRO A 304 -16.32 -26.13 24.34
C PRO A 304 -16.56 -25.60 25.76
N ALA A 305 -15.79 -24.59 26.17
CA ALA A 305 -15.93 -23.95 27.47
C ALA A 305 -17.28 -23.21 27.59
N ALA A 306 -18.00 -23.51 28.67
CA ALA A 306 -19.27 -22.92 29.05
C ALA A 306 -19.17 -21.39 29.28
N ALA A 307 -20.21 -20.69 28.82
CA ALA A 307 -20.45 -19.29 29.12
C ALA A 307 -20.72 -19.11 30.63
N ASN A 308 -19.92 -18.27 31.29
CA ASN A 308 -20.21 -17.80 32.63
C ASN A 308 -21.12 -16.57 32.55
N THR A 309 -22.42 -16.82 32.67
CA THR A 309 -23.45 -15.80 32.91
C THR A 309 -23.48 -15.48 34.40
N LYS A 310 -23.06 -14.28 34.80
CA LYS A 310 -23.48 -13.67 36.07
C LYS A 310 -24.27 -12.40 35.76
N SER A 311 -25.58 -12.53 35.94
CA SER A 311 -26.59 -11.48 35.88
C SER A 311 -26.39 -10.49 37.02
N SER A 312 -26.36 -9.20 36.68
CA SER A 312 -26.79 -8.11 37.56
C SER A 312 -27.85 -7.34 36.78
N ALA A 313 -29.08 -7.37 37.28
CA ALA A 313 -30.25 -6.76 36.69
C ALA A 313 -30.14 -5.23 36.78
N THR A 314 -29.49 -4.64 35.77
CA THR A 314 -29.63 -3.24 35.38
C THR A 314 -30.04 -3.30 33.92
N ALA A 315 -31.16 -2.65 33.53
CA ALA A 315 -31.69 -2.69 32.17
C ALA A 315 -30.55 -2.60 31.15
N GLY A 316 -30.28 -3.71 30.45
CA GLY A 316 -29.01 -3.94 29.76
C GLY A 316 -28.79 -2.90 28.69
N ARG A 317 -27.95 -1.90 28.97
CA ARG A 317 -27.53 -0.93 27.97
C ARG A 317 -26.47 -1.60 27.10
N ILE A 318 -26.67 -1.52 25.79
CA ILE A 318 -25.81 -2.16 24.80
C ILE A 318 -25.20 -1.10 23.89
N THR A 319 -24.01 -1.37 23.38
CA THR A 319 -23.40 -0.47 22.39
C THR A 319 -24.08 -0.64 21.02
N LEU A 320 -24.08 0.40 20.18
CA LEU A 320 -24.69 0.31 18.85
C LEU A 320 -24.12 -0.85 17.98
N PRO A 321 -22.79 -1.13 17.97
CA PRO A 321 -22.25 -2.27 17.25
C PRO A 321 -22.71 -3.62 17.82
N GLU A 322 -22.95 -3.69 19.12
CA GLU A 322 -23.45 -4.88 19.79
C GLU A 322 -24.92 -5.12 19.47
N ALA A 323 -25.76 -4.07 19.49
CA ALA A 323 -27.17 -4.12 19.07
C ALA A 323 -27.34 -4.64 17.63
N CYS A 324 -26.45 -4.23 16.72
CA CYS A 324 -26.42 -4.75 15.34
C CYS A 324 -26.00 -6.24 15.28
N ARG A 325 -25.05 -6.67 16.12
CA ARG A 325 -24.56 -8.06 16.14
C ARG A 325 -25.54 -9.03 16.79
N THR A 326 -26.29 -8.57 17.79
CA THR A 326 -27.30 -9.36 18.50
C THR A 326 -28.68 -9.31 17.84
N GLY A 327 -28.83 -8.55 16.75
CA GLY A 327 -30.07 -8.49 15.97
C GLY A 327 -31.16 -7.61 16.58
N VAL A 328 -30.84 -6.75 17.55
CA VAL A 328 -31.77 -5.78 18.14
C VAL A 328 -32.27 -4.79 17.08
N ILE A 329 -31.40 -4.40 16.15
CA ILE A 329 -31.75 -3.69 14.93
C ILE A 329 -31.15 -4.43 13.72
N PRO A 330 -31.91 -4.67 12.65
CA PRO A 330 -31.45 -5.43 11.48
C PRO A 330 -30.59 -4.56 10.54
N LEU A 331 -29.61 -3.85 11.09
CA LEU A 331 -28.68 -2.99 10.36
C LEU A 331 -27.24 -3.44 10.61
N ARG A 332 -26.38 -3.30 9.59
CA ARG A 332 -24.93 -3.48 9.78
C ARG A 332 -24.38 -2.34 10.66
N PRO A 333 -23.35 -2.56 11.50
CA PRO A 333 -22.80 -1.52 12.38
C PRO A 333 -22.39 -0.22 11.67
N GLY A 334 -21.83 -0.31 10.46
CA GLY A 334 -21.48 0.86 9.65
C GLY A 334 -22.72 1.66 9.20
N ALA A 335 -23.76 0.96 8.74
CA ALA A 335 -25.04 1.57 8.34
C ALA A 335 -25.75 2.22 9.53
N ALA A 336 -25.78 1.54 10.69
CA ALA A 336 -26.36 2.08 11.92
C ALA A 336 -25.64 3.37 12.39
N ARG A 337 -24.31 3.42 12.27
CA ARG A 337 -23.53 4.64 12.58
C ARG A 337 -23.82 5.78 11.59
N ALA A 338 -23.89 5.49 10.30
CA ALA A 338 -24.20 6.49 9.29
C ALA A 338 -25.60 7.08 9.49
N VAL A 339 -26.56 6.23 9.87
CA VAL A 339 -27.92 6.64 10.21
C VAL A 339 -27.94 7.50 11.47
N ARG A 340 -27.24 7.12 12.55
CA ARG A 340 -27.16 7.93 13.77
C ARG A 340 -26.71 9.37 13.50
N MET A 341 -25.82 9.56 12.53
CA MET A 341 -25.30 10.89 12.16
C MET A 341 -26.26 11.71 11.28
N ARG A 342 -27.23 11.06 10.63
CA ARG A 342 -28.13 11.69 9.64
C ARG A 342 -29.57 11.81 10.11
N ASP A 343 -30.00 10.93 11.01
CA ASP A 343 -31.36 10.84 11.51
C ASP A 343 -31.50 11.63 12.83
N PRO A 344 -32.19 12.77 12.83
CA PRO A 344 -32.37 13.59 14.04
C PRO A 344 -33.25 12.91 15.10
N GLU A 345 -34.04 11.90 14.72
CA GLU A 345 -34.88 11.13 15.64
C GLU A 345 -34.16 9.91 16.24
N PHE A 346 -32.89 9.70 15.86
CA PHE A 346 -32.10 8.61 16.42
C PHE A 346 -31.94 8.79 17.94
N PRO A 347 -32.10 7.71 18.74
CA PRO A 347 -31.99 7.80 20.19
C PRO A 347 -30.68 8.45 20.63
N LYS A 348 -30.74 9.38 21.59
CA LYS A 348 -29.54 10.10 22.02
C LYS A 348 -28.52 9.21 22.72
N GLY A 349 -28.92 8.08 23.30
CA GLY A 349 -28.03 7.19 24.05
C GLY A 349 -27.38 7.85 25.26
N GLN A 350 -26.54 7.10 25.97
CA GLN A 350 -25.80 7.55 27.16
C GLN A 350 -24.30 7.30 26.97
N GLY A 351 -23.48 8.32 27.28
CA GLY A 351 -22.03 8.34 27.00
C GLY A 351 -21.68 9.17 25.76
N GLU A 352 -20.38 9.30 25.45
CA GLU A 352 -19.87 10.12 24.35
C GLU A 352 -19.19 9.28 23.26
N GLY A 353 -19.32 9.74 22.01
CA GLY A 353 -18.52 9.22 20.90
C GLY A 353 -18.84 7.77 20.51
N ARG A 354 -17.83 6.89 20.59
CA ARG A 354 -17.87 5.49 20.13
C ARG A 354 -18.37 4.51 21.19
N ASP A 355 -18.35 4.91 22.46
CA ASP A 355 -18.73 4.08 23.62
C ASP A 355 -20.15 4.38 24.11
N GLN A 356 -20.93 5.06 23.28
CA GLN A 356 -22.32 5.41 23.57
C GLN A 356 -23.20 4.15 23.63
N THR A 357 -23.97 4.04 24.71
CA THR A 357 -24.83 2.89 25.01
C THR A 357 -26.31 3.26 24.98
N TYR A 358 -27.13 2.31 24.56
CA TYR A 358 -28.56 2.49 24.33
C TYR A 358 -29.32 1.39 25.04
N THR A 359 -30.59 1.63 25.39
CA THR A 359 -31.45 0.52 25.78
C THR A 359 -31.91 -0.23 24.53
N THR A 360 -32.13 -1.53 24.67
CA THR A 360 -32.66 -2.38 23.59
C THR A 360 -33.99 -1.86 23.05
N GLU A 361 -34.86 -1.39 23.95
CA GLU A 361 -36.19 -0.87 23.63
C GLU A 361 -36.13 0.44 22.82
N GLU A 362 -35.23 1.37 23.18
CA GLU A 362 -35.03 2.64 22.45
C GLU A 362 -34.67 2.39 20.97
N LEU A 363 -33.75 1.45 20.73
CA LEU A 363 -33.30 1.13 19.37
C LEU A 363 -34.36 0.39 18.55
N GLN A 364 -35.12 -0.51 19.17
CA GLN A 364 -36.20 -1.25 18.50
C GLN A 364 -37.37 -0.33 18.14
N ASN A 365 -37.80 0.52 19.07
CA ASN A 365 -38.90 1.46 18.84
C ASN A 365 -38.56 2.46 17.75
N TRP A 366 -37.34 3.02 17.77
CA TRP A 366 -36.86 3.91 16.72
C TRP A 366 -36.88 3.20 15.34
N HIS A 367 -36.35 1.98 15.26
CA HIS A 367 -36.30 1.25 13.98
C HIS A 367 -37.71 0.94 13.44
N GLN A 368 -38.63 0.53 14.31
CA GLN A 368 -40.03 0.25 13.93
C GLN A 368 -40.74 1.51 13.40
N ASN A 369 -40.61 2.63 14.12
CA ASN A 369 -41.21 3.90 13.72
C ASN A 369 -40.65 4.40 12.39
N ARG A 370 -39.35 4.24 12.15
CA ARG A 370 -38.73 4.58 10.88
C ARG A 370 -39.27 3.74 9.72
N THR A 371 -39.47 2.45 9.91
CA THR A 371 -40.05 1.58 8.86
C THR A 371 -41.54 1.83 8.62
N ALA A 372 -42.26 2.36 9.61
CA ALA A 372 -43.67 2.72 9.47
C ALA A 372 -43.88 4.03 8.68
N VAL A 373 -42.92 4.95 8.70
CA VAL A 373 -42.95 6.22 7.94
C VAL A 373 -42.48 6.05 6.49
N SER A 374 -41.77 4.95 6.16
CA SER A 374 -41.34 4.60 4.79
C SER A 374 -42.29 3.66 4.03
N LYS A 375 -43.50 3.43 4.54
CA LYS A 375 -44.61 2.77 3.84
C LYS A 375 -45.76 3.77 3.72
#